data_AF-A0A9P7QP61-F1
#
_entry.id   AF-A0A9P7QP61-F1
#
_cell.length_a   1.000
_cell.length_b   1.000
_cell.length_c   1.000
_cell.angle_alpha   90.00
_cell.angle_beta   90.00
_cell.angle_gamma   90.00
#
_symmetry.space_group_name_H-M   'P 1'
#
loop_
_entity.id
_entity.type
_entity.pdbx_description
1 polymer ?
#
loop_
_entity_poly.entity_id
_entity_poly.type
_entity_poly.pdbx_seq_one_letter_code
_entity_poly.pdbx_strand_id
1 'polypeptide(L)'
;MTAENSGSSALLTLNPTTWTLVATSLLLSLLYGFRRMLPKLFPGIPYNEDIGIFGDLPAFRRASKSGSIRPWLWSMSRKHNSPITQAFLIPFAKPFVIISDYHETYDIIARRTKEFDRAWLNIDEFSPFTPEHHVAMMSSDPRFKANRELVKGLMSPGMLSTEFAPVIYEKASHLIDLWKTKMDASRRTRTPVCCTR
;
A
#
# COMPACT_ATOMS: atom_id res chain seq x y z
N MET A 1 -25.17 35.22 -40.63
CA MET A 1 -25.23 34.99 -39.16
C MET A 1 -26.69 34.81 -38.79
N THR A 2 -27.17 33.57 -38.60
CA THR A 2 -28.44 33.18 -37.93
C THR A 2 -28.72 31.70 -38.21
N ALA A 3 -28.01 30.78 -37.55
CA ALA A 3 -28.27 29.33 -37.70
C ALA A 3 -27.98 28.52 -36.43
N GLU A 4 -28.10 29.10 -35.23
CA GLU A 4 -27.82 28.39 -33.96
C GLU A 4 -29.00 28.31 -32.97
N ASN A 5 -30.17 28.94 -33.23
CA ASN A 5 -31.23 29.04 -32.21
C ASN A 5 -32.41 28.05 -32.31
N SER A 6 -32.45 27.15 -33.29
CA SER A 6 -33.62 26.26 -33.49
C SER A 6 -33.69 25.05 -32.54
N GLY A 7 -32.52 24.55 -32.08
CA GLY A 7 -32.46 23.35 -31.22
C GLY A 7 -32.90 23.59 -29.76
N SER A 8 -32.63 24.77 -29.21
CA SER A 8 -32.96 25.09 -27.82
C SER A 8 -34.46 25.27 -27.55
N SER A 9 -35.22 25.71 -28.56
CA SER A 9 -36.67 25.90 -28.46
C SER A 9 -37.48 24.60 -28.48
N ALA A 10 -36.95 23.52 -29.03
CA ALA A 10 -37.65 22.23 -29.10
C ALA A 10 -37.60 21.45 -27.77
N LEU A 11 -36.61 21.72 -26.93
CA LEU A 11 -36.54 21.10 -25.59
C LEU A 11 -37.60 21.70 -24.64
N LEU A 12 -37.99 22.96 -24.82
CA LEU A 12 -38.91 23.67 -23.93
C LEU A 12 -40.40 23.40 -24.20
N THR A 13 -40.76 22.70 -25.29
CA THR A 13 -42.15 22.35 -25.63
C THR A 13 -42.56 20.94 -25.18
N LEU A 14 -41.71 20.28 -24.41
CA LEU A 14 -41.95 18.94 -23.85
C LEU A 14 -42.94 19.00 -22.68
N ASN A 15 -43.97 18.13 -22.71
CA ASN A 15 -44.99 18.03 -21.67
C ASN A 15 -44.37 17.85 -20.27
N PRO A 16 -44.93 18.44 -19.20
CA PRO A 16 -44.35 18.40 -17.85
C PRO A 16 -44.11 16.96 -17.35
N THR A 17 -44.90 15.99 -17.81
CA THR A 17 -44.72 14.57 -17.54
C THR A 17 -43.40 14.00 -18.10
N THR A 18 -42.98 14.42 -19.29
CA THR A 18 -41.71 13.98 -19.88
C THR A 18 -40.50 14.49 -19.10
N TRP A 19 -40.54 15.73 -18.61
CA TRP A 19 -39.52 16.28 -17.71
C TRP A 19 -39.44 15.52 -16.39
N THR A 20 -40.57 15.11 -15.81
CA THR A 20 -40.56 14.28 -14.59
C THR A 20 -39.96 12.89 -14.83
N LEU A 21 -40.23 12.25 -15.99
CA LEU A 21 -39.64 10.95 -16.33
C LEU A 21 -38.13 11.04 -16.58
N VAL A 22 -37.67 12.10 -17.24
CA VAL A 22 -36.24 12.36 -17.43
C VAL A 22 -35.55 12.63 -16.10
N ALA A 23 -36.15 13.46 -15.24
CA ALA A 23 -35.58 13.78 -13.92
C ALA A 23 -35.52 12.55 -13.00
N THR A 24 -36.56 11.72 -12.97
CA THR A 24 -36.58 10.48 -12.17
C THR A 24 -35.58 9.44 -12.70
N SER A 25 -35.47 9.28 -14.02
CA SER A 25 -34.44 8.42 -14.64
C SER A 25 -33.02 8.90 -14.34
N LEU A 26 -32.78 10.21 -14.41
CA LEU A 26 -31.50 10.82 -14.04
C LEU A 26 -31.18 10.60 -12.55
N LEU A 27 -32.17 10.77 -11.67
CA LEU A 27 -32.00 10.53 -10.24
C LEU A 27 -31.70 9.06 -9.94
N LEU A 28 -32.43 8.13 -10.57
CA LEU A 28 -32.22 6.70 -10.39
C LEU A 28 -30.85 6.24 -10.91
N SER A 29 -30.41 6.76 -12.05
CA SER A 29 -29.09 6.47 -12.60
C SER A 29 -27.97 7.06 -11.74
N LEU A 30 -28.15 8.27 -11.19
CA LEU A 30 -27.22 8.86 -10.23
C LEU A 30 -27.15 8.06 -8.93
N LEU A 31 -28.30 7.66 -8.38
CA LEU A 31 -28.37 6.81 -7.17
C LEU A 31 -27.76 5.44 -7.42
N TYR A 32 -28.00 4.83 -8.59
CA TYR A 32 -27.39 3.57 -8.97
C TYR A 32 -25.87 3.68 -9.13
N GLY A 33 -25.40 4.76 -9.78
CA GLY A 33 -23.97 5.08 -9.87
C GLY A 33 -23.35 5.26 -8.49
N PHE A 34 -23.99 6.03 -7.62
CA PHE A 34 -23.55 6.26 -6.24
C PHE A 34 -23.48 4.96 -5.44
N ARG A 35 -24.49 4.08 -5.57
CA ARG A 35 -24.50 2.78 -4.89
C ARG A 35 -23.41 1.84 -5.40
N ARG A 36 -23.01 1.96 -6.66
CA ARG A 36 -21.89 1.21 -7.26
C ARG A 36 -20.53 1.76 -6.85
N MET A 37 -20.48 3.04 -6.49
CA MET A 37 -19.30 3.69 -5.92
C MET A 37 -19.06 3.32 -4.46
N LEU A 38 -20.07 2.78 -3.76
CA LEU A 38 -19.89 2.30 -2.40
C LEU A 38 -18.93 1.10 -2.35
N PRO A 39 -18.09 1.04 -1.32
CA PRO A 39 -17.16 -0.07 -1.13
C PRO A 39 -17.90 -1.42 -1.12
N LYS A 40 -17.39 -2.41 -1.86
CA LYS A 40 -17.92 -3.77 -1.85
C LYS A 40 -17.37 -4.51 -0.63
N LEU A 41 -18.23 -4.80 0.34
CA LEU A 41 -17.82 -5.43 1.59
C LEU A 41 -17.82 -6.96 1.46
N PHE A 42 -16.88 -7.64 2.12
CA PHE A 42 -17.04 -9.08 2.35
C PHE A 42 -18.01 -9.30 3.53
N PRO A 43 -18.99 -10.19 3.39
CA PRO A 43 -19.95 -10.44 4.46
C PRO A 43 -19.25 -11.06 5.68
N GLY A 44 -19.59 -10.58 6.88
CA GLY A 44 -19.18 -11.20 8.15
C GLY A 44 -17.81 -10.79 8.72
N ILE A 45 -17.03 -9.93 8.04
CA ILE A 45 -15.77 -9.40 8.62
C ILE A 45 -16.00 -7.95 9.06
N PRO A 46 -15.58 -7.57 10.27
CA PRO A 46 -15.77 -6.22 10.78
C PRO A 46 -14.92 -5.20 10.01
N TYR A 47 -15.49 -4.00 9.87
CA TYR A 47 -14.91 -2.88 9.16
C TYR A 47 -15.28 -1.58 9.89
N ASN A 48 -14.58 -0.51 9.55
CA ASN A 48 -14.87 0.80 10.11
C ASN A 48 -16.19 1.35 9.54
N GLU A 49 -17.22 1.56 10.36
CA GLU A 49 -18.55 2.01 9.90
C GLU A 49 -18.52 3.45 9.36
N ASP A 50 -17.59 4.28 9.83
CA ASP A 50 -17.44 5.70 9.49
C ASP A 50 -16.77 5.95 8.12
N ILE A 51 -17.00 5.06 7.15
CA ILE A 51 -16.34 5.12 5.84
C ILE A 51 -17.17 5.91 4.83
N GLY A 52 -16.72 7.13 4.53
CA GLY A 52 -17.20 7.89 3.37
C GLY A 52 -16.76 7.27 2.05
N ILE A 53 -16.92 8.02 0.94
CA ILE A 53 -16.56 7.56 -0.42
C ILE A 53 -15.09 7.13 -0.53
N PHE A 54 -14.20 7.75 0.26
CA PHE A 54 -12.77 7.46 0.28
C PHE A 54 -12.36 6.34 1.25
N GLY A 55 -13.30 5.72 1.95
CA GLY A 55 -13.00 4.64 2.88
C GLY A 55 -12.08 5.09 4.03
N ASP A 56 -11.07 4.27 4.31
CA ASP A 56 -10.07 4.50 5.35
C ASP A 56 -8.86 5.28 4.87
N LEU A 57 -8.83 5.70 3.60
CA LEU A 57 -7.71 6.42 2.99
C LEU A 57 -7.31 7.70 3.76
N PRO A 58 -8.23 8.52 4.31
CA PRO A 58 -7.85 9.68 5.11
C PRO A 58 -7.16 9.30 6.43
N ALA A 59 -7.56 8.21 7.07
CA ALA A 59 -6.93 7.70 8.29
C ALA A 59 -5.55 7.13 7.97
N PHE A 60 -5.44 6.34 6.90
CA PHE A 60 -4.20 5.80 6.36
C PHE A 60 -3.19 6.92 6.03
N ARG A 61 -3.64 7.99 5.35
CA ARG A 61 -2.79 9.14 4.99
C ARG A 61 -2.27 9.88 6.22
N ARG A 62 -3.11 10.06 7.25
CA ARG A 62 -2.70 10.67 8.53
C ARG A 62 -1.63 9.82 9.21
N ALA A 63 -1.80 8.50 9.23
CA ALA A 63 -0.82 7.57 9.80
C ALA A 63 0.50 7.59 9.02
N SER A 64 0.44 7.55 7.68
CA SER A 64 1.62 7.67 6.81
C SER A 64 2.41 8.95 7.09
N LYS A 65 1.72 10.10 7.23
CA LYS A 65 2.36 11.39 7.57
C LYS A 65 3.01 11.43 8.96
N SER A 66 2.53 10.61 9.90
CA SER A 66 3.12 10.51 11.25
C SER A 66 4.46 9.75 11.29
N GLY A 67 4.90 9.20 10.15
CA GLY A 67 6.17 8.49 10.01
C GLY A 67 6.04 6.96 10.08
N SER A 68 4.93 6.42 10.56
CA SER A 68 4.68 4.97 10.52
C SER A 68 3.21 4.63 10.36
N ILE A 69 2.94 3.67 9.49
CA ILE A 69 1.58 3.14 9.28
C ILE A 69 1.23 1.99 10.22
N ARG A 70 2.23 1.40 10.86
CA ARG A 70 2.07 0.24 11.76
C ARG A 70 1.08 0.52 12.90
N PRO A 71 1.13 1.67 13.60
CA PRO A 71 0.18 1.95 14.69
C PRO A 71 -1.27 1.93 14.22
N TRP A 72 -1.55 2.41 13.00
CA TRP A 72 -2.87 2.39 12.40
C TRP A 72 -3.32 0.96 12.06
N LEU A 73 -2.47 0.15 11.43
CA LEU A 73 -2.74 -1.28 11.19
C LEU A 73 -3.09 -2.03 12.48
N TRP A 74 -2.30 -1.84 13.54
CA TRP A 74 -2.55 -2.46 14.84
C TRP A 74 -3.82 -1.95 15.52
N SER A 75 -4.20 -0.69 15.25
CA SER A 75 -5.42 -0.12 15.83
C SER A 75 -6.69 -0.75 15.27
N MET A 76 -6.68 -1.28 14.04
CA MET A 76 -7.86 -1.90 13.40
C MET A 76 -8.35 -3.12 14.19
N SER A 77 -7.44 -4.04 14.51
CA SER A 77 -7.74 -5.24 15.30
C SER A 77 -8.30 -4.88 16.69
N ARG A 78 -7.68 -3.90 17.36
CA ARG A 78 -8.14 -3.42 18.68
C ARG A 78 -9.49 -2.73 18.64
N LYS A 79 -9.75 -1.87 17.64
CA LYS A 79 -11.00 -1.12 17.52
C LYS A 79 -12.19 -2.05 17.32
N HIS A 80 -12.01 -3.11 16.53
CA HIS A 80 -13.07 -4.04 16.17
C HIS A 80 -13.11 -5.30 17.05
N ASN A 81 -12.22 -5.42 18.03
CA ASN A 81 -12.05 -6.60 18.88
C ASN A 81 -12.06 -7.92 18.07
N SER A 82 -11.39 -7.91 16.91
CA SER A 82 -11.40 -9.01 15.96
C SER A 82 -10.02 -9.21 15.34
N PRO A 83 -9.54 -10.47 15.22
CA PRO A 83 -8.25 -10.77 14.62
C PRO A 83 -8.22 -10.49 13.11
N ILE A 84 -9.38 -10.45 12.46
CA ILE A 84 -9.54 -10.19 11.02
C ILE A 84 -10.42 -8.95 10.85
N THR A 85 -9.94 -7.97 10.09
CA THR A 85 -10.64 -6.72 9.83
C THR A 85 -10.53 -6.33 8.36
N GLN A 86 -11.51 -5.59 7.83
CA GLN A 86 -11.44 -5.02 6.49
C GLN A 86 -11.05 -3.55 6.54
N ALA A 87 -10.25 -3.11 5.58
CA ALA A 87 -9.88 -1.72 5.36
C ALA A 87 -10.03 -1.31 3.89
N PHE A 88 -10.53 -0.10 3.66
CA PHE A 88 -10.77 0.44 2.33
C PHE A 88 -9.71 1.48 1.98
N LEU A 89 -8.62 1.03 1.35
CA LEU A 89 -7.48 1.89 0.99
C LEU A 89 -7.55 2.42 -0.44
N ILE A 90 -8.14 1.66 -1.36
CA ILE A 90 -8.25 2.03 -2.77
C ILE A 90 -9.73 2.26 -3.09
N PRO A 91 -10.10 3.47 -3.54
CA PRO A 91 -11.49 3.75 -3.90
C PRO A 91 -11.90 2.85 -5.08
N PHE A 92 -13.15 2.39 -5.08
CA PHE A 92 -13.75 1.51 -6.11
C PHE A 92 -13.13 0.10 -6.25
N ALA A 93 -12.08 -0.22 -5.50
CA ALA A 93 -11.47 -1.55 -5.50
C ALA A 93 -12.04 -2.43 -4.39
N LYS A 94 -11.60 -3.70 -4.36
CA LYS A 94 -11.91 -4.62 -3.27
C LYS A 94 -11.19 -4.16 -1.98
N PRO A 95 -11.80 -4.34 -0.80
CA PRO A 95 -11.16 -4.04 0.47
C PRO A 95 -9.93 -4.90 0.69
N PHE A 96 -8.99 -4.36 1.46
CA PHE A 96 -7.90 -5.11 2.04
C PHE A 96 -8.41 -5.83 3.28
N VAL A 97 -7.98 -7.08 3.46
CA VAL A 97 -8.22 -7.83 4.69
C VAL A 97 -6.94 -7.81 5.50
N ILE A 98 -7.03 -7.27 6.71
CA ILE A 98 -5.94 -7.20 7.66
C ILE A 98 -6.11 -8.35 8.64
N ILE A 99 -5.11 -9.23 8.67
CA ILE A 99 -5.03 -10.35 9.61
C ILE A 99 -3.99 -9.98 10.66
N SER A 100 -4.38 -10.04 11.92
CA SER A 100 -3.54 -9.69 13.07
C SER A 100 -3.13 -10.88 13.93
N ASP A 101 -3.74 -12.05 13.71
CA ASP A 101 -3.33 -13.28 14.37
C ASP A 101 -2.04 -13.84 13.76
N TYR A 102 -1.07 -14.17 14.62
CA TYR A 102 0.23 -14.67 14.19
C TYR A 102 0.14 -16.06 13.56
N HIS A 103 -0.63 -16.97 14.17
CA HIS A 103 -0.67 -18.36 13.74
C HIS A 103 -1.30 -18.47 12.34
N GLU A 104 -2.44 -17.83 12.11
CA GLU A 104 -3.08 -17.83 10.79
C GLU A 104 -2.21 -17.10 9.75
N THR A 105 -1.59 -15.96 10.12
CA THR A 105 -0.72 -15.22 9.19
C THR A 105 0.50 -16.06 8.79
N TYR A 106 1.13 -16.76 9.74
CA TYR A 106 2.26 -17.63 9.46
C TYR A 106 1.86 -18.82 8.60
N ASP A 107 0.71 -19.44 8.86
CA ASP A 107 0.21 -20.57 8.07
C ASP A 107 -0.07 -20.15 6.62
N ILE A 108 -0.68 -18.98 6.42
CA ILE A 108 -0.91 -18.39 5.09
C ILE A 108 0.41 -18.18 4.34
N ILE A 109 1.37 -17.52 4.98
CA ILE A 109 2.63 -17.13 4.32
C ILE A 109 3.52 -18.35 4.05
N ALA A 110 3.61 -19.29 4.99
CA ALA A 110 4.57 -20.39 4.93
C ALA A 110 4.02 -21.66 4.27
N ARG A 111 2.71 -21.94 4.39
CA ARG A 111 2.13 -23.24 4.00
C ARG A 111 1.09 -23.12 2.90
N ARG A 112 0.25 -22.08 2.90
CA ARG A 112 -0.85 -21.92 1.91
C ARG A 112 -0.47 -21.09 0.68
N THR A 113 0.76 -21.23 0.20
CA THR A 113 1.27 -20.47 -0.97
C THR A 113 0.58 -20.81 -2.30
N LYS A 114 -0.29 -21.84 -2.33
CA LYS A 114 -1.13 -22.17 -3.49
C LYS A 114 -2.46 -21.42 -3.50
N GLU A 115 -2.95 -21.03 -2.32
CA GLU A 115 -4.21 -20.30 -2.15
C GLU A 115 -3.95 -18.79 -2.19
N PHE A 116 -2.87 -18.36 -1.53
CA PHE A 116 -2.45 -16.98 -1.45
C PHE A 116 -1.15 -16.79 -2.21
N ASP A 117 -1.19 -15.93 -3.22
CA ASP A 117 0.00 -15.47 -3.93
C ASP A 117 0.38 -14.05 -3.47
N ARG A 118 1.51 -13.56 -4.00
CA ARG A 118 2.05 -12.24 -3.73
C ARG A 118 1.07 -11.14 -4.12
N ALA A 119 1.10 -10.05 -3.36
CA ALA A 119 0.27 -8.89 -3.66
C ALA A 119 0.75 -8.22 -4.96
N TRP A 120 -0.20 -7.90 -5.85
CA TRP A 120 0.06 -7.11 -7.07
C TRP A 120 0.71 -5.76 -6.74
N LEU A 121 0.37 -5.16 -5.59
CA LEU A 121 0.95 -3.90 -5.12
C LEU A 121 2.47 -3.99 -4.93
N ASN A 122 2.95 -5.11 -4.39
CA ASN A 122 4.38 -5.33 -4.22
C ASN A 122 5.08 -5.46 -5.58
N ILE A 123 4.43 -6.13 -6.54
CA ILE A 123 4.98 -6.27 -7.90
C ILE A 123 5.07 -4.90 -8.57
N ASP A 124 4.01 -4.08 -8.47
CA ASP A 124 3.96 -2.74 -9.06
C ASP A 124 5.04 -1.80 -8.48
N GLU A 125 5.38 -1.96 -7.20
CA GLU A 125 6.44 -1.19 -6.55
C GLU A 125 7.84 -1.56 -7.08
N PHE A 126 8.11 -2.85 -7.32
CA PHE A 126 9.43 -3.32 -7.75
C PHE A 126 9.62 -3.39 -9.27
N SER A 127 8.53 -3.46 -10.03
CA SER A 127 8.54 -3.57 -11.50
C SER A 127 9.33 -2.45 -12.20
N PRO A 128 9.24 -1.16 -11.77
CA PRO A 128 10.01 -0.07 -12.40
C PRO A 128 11.53 -0.19 -12.25
N PHE A 129 12.00 -0.83 -11.17
CA PHE A 129 13.42 -0.90 -10.85
C PHE A 129 14.06 -2.20 -11.35
N THR A 130 13.35 -3.31 -11.22
CA THR A 130 13.88 -4.64 -11.51
C THR A 130 12.80 -5.54 -12.12
N PRO A 131 12.35 -5.27 -13.36
CA PRO A 131 11.20 -5.96 -13.96
C PRO A 131 11.46 -7.46 -14.15
N GLU A 132 12.70 -7.84 -14.47
CA GLU A 132 13.08 -9.25 -14.68
C GLU A 132 13.49 -9.96 -13.38
N HIS A 133 13.44 -9.29 -12.22
CA HIS A 133 13.78 -9.91 -10.96
C HIS A 133 12.56 -10.63 -10.35
N HIS A 134 12.79 -11.78 -9.72
CA HIS A 134 11.74 -12.62 -9.12
C HIS A 134 10.90 -11.90 -8.04
N VAL A 135 11.32 -10.73 -7.53
CA VAL A 135 10.54 -9.89 -6.60
C VAL A 135 9.40 -9.18 -7.32
N ALA A 136 9.61 -8.76 -8.57
CA ALA A 136 8.61 -8.12 -9.42
C ALA A 136 7.78 -9.14 -10.23
N MET A 137 7.78 -10.42 -9.83
CA MET A 137 7.10 -11.49 -10.53
C MET A 137 6.08 -12.17 -9.62
N MET A 138 4.96 -12.57 -10.23
CA MET A 138 3.93 -13.41 -9.60
C MET A 138 4.39 -14.88 -9.60
N SER A 139 3.93 -15.68 -8.63
CA SER A 139 4.37 -17.09 -8.54
C SER A 139 3.86 -17.94 -9.71
N SER A 140 2.81 -17.47 -10.39
CA SER A 140 2.27 -18.07 -11.62
C SER A 140 3.15 -17.90 -12.85
N ASP A 141 4.11 -16.97 -12.85
CA ASP A 141 4.99 -16.75 -13.99
C ASP A 141 5.99 -17.92 -14.12
N PRO A 142 6.12 -18.56 -15.29
CA PRO A 142 7.11 -19.63 -15.49
C PRO A 142 8.56 -19.19 -15.22
N ARG A 143 8.89 -17.89 -15.38
CA ARG A 143 10.23 -17.34 -15.13
C ARG A 143 10.58 -17.27 -13.65
N PHE A 144 9.57 -17.17 -12.78
CA PHE A 144 9.75 -16.94 -11.35
C PHE A 144 10.67 -17.98 -10.70
N LYS A 145 10.44 -19.26 -10.99
CA LYS A 145 11.22 -20.36 -10.40
C LYS A 145 12.68 -20.34 -10.84
N ALA A 146 12.94 -20.09 -12.12
CA ALA A 146 14.30 -20.01 -12.65
C ALA A 146 15.06 -18.83 -12.02
N ASN A 147 14.45 -17.64 -12.00
CA ASN A 147 15.08 -16.43 -11.46
C ASN A 147 15.33 -16.52 -9.95
N ARG A 148 14.42 -17.17 -9.22
CA ARG A 148 14.61 -17.44 -7.79
C ARG A 148 15.77 -18.40 -7.53
N GLU A 149 15.92 -19.45 -8.35
CA GLU A 149 16.99 -20.44 -8.16
C GLU A 149 18.38 -19.84 -8.41
N LEU A 150 18.50 -18.88 -9.35
CA LEU A 150 19.75 -18.15 -9.59
C LEU A 150 20.25 -17.40 -8.34
N VAL A 151 19.34 -16.82 -7.55
CA VAL A 151 19.69 -16.01 -6.37
C VAL A 151 19.87 -16.86 -5.12
N LYS A 152 19.19 -18.00 -5.04
CA LYS A 152 19.15 -18.87 -3.86
C LYS A 152 20.54 -19.30 -3.37
N GLY A 153 21.48 -19.53 -4.30
CA GLY A 153 22.87 -19.90 -3.96
C GLY A 153 23.62 -18.82 -3.17
N LEU A 154 23.31 -17.55 -3.41
CA LEU A 154 23.97 -16.40 -2.77
C LEU A 154 23.68 -16.34 -1.26
N MET A 155 22.52 -16.84 -0.84
CA MET A 155 22.10 -16.87 0.57
C MET A 155 22.34 -18.25 1.21
N SER A 156 23.19 -19.09 0.61
CA SER A 156 23.55 -20.37 1.21
C SER A 156 24.42 -20.16 2.46
N PRO A 157 24.29 -21.00 3.51
CA PRO A 157 25.06 -20.85 4.74
C PRO A 157 26.58 -20.81 4.51
N GLY A 158 27.09 -21.61 3.56
CA GLY A 158 28.52 -21.66 3.24
C GLY A 158 29.04 -20.37 2.60
N MET A 159 28.30 -19.78 1.65
CA MET A 159 28.64 -18.48 1.07
C MET A 159 28.58 -17.38 2.14
N LEU A 160 27.52 -17.39 2.97
CA LEU A 160 27.32 -16.39 4.02
C LEU A 160 28.43 -16.40 5.07
N SER A 161 28.84 -17.57 5.55
CA SER A 161 29.88 -17.69 6.56
C SER A 161 31.28 -17.38 6.02
N THR A 162 31.55 -17.76 4.77
CA THR A 162 32.91 -17.75 4.22
C THR A 162 33.23 -16.43 3.53
N GLU A 163 32.30 -15.91 2.72
CA GLU A 163 32.55 -14.73 1.89
C GLU A 163 31.90 -13.48 2.48
N PHE A 164 30.63 -13.56 2.89
CA PHE A 164 29.90 -12.37 3.34
C PHE A 164 30.27 -11.95 4.76
N ALA A 165 30.36 -12.89 5.71
CA ALA A 165 30.65 -12.58 7.10
C ALA A 165 31.93 -11.74 7.33
N PRO A 166 33.10 -12.08 6.76
CA PRO A 166 34.30 -11.27 6.97
C PRO A 166 34.18 -9.88 6.33
N VAL A 167 33.59 -9.78 5.13
CA VAL A 167 33.38 -8.50 4.44
C VAL A 167 32.42 -7.61 5.24
N ILE A 168 31.32 -8.17 5.75
CA ILE A 168 30.36 -7.44 6.60
C ILE A 168 31.07 -6.94 7.87
N TYR A 169 31.86 -7.78 8.53
CA TYR A 169 32.61 -7.39 9.72
C TYR A 169 33.60 -6.25 9.44
N GLU A 170 34.34 -6.34 8.34
CA GLU A 170 35.28 -5.30 7.89
C GLU A 170 34.55 -3.97 7.66
N LYS A 171 33.47 -3.96 6.86
CA LYS A 171 32.72 -2.73 6.56
C LYS A 171 32.02 -2.15 7.80
N ALA A 172 31.50 -3.00 8.68
CA ALA A 172 30.95 -2.56 9.95
C ALA A 172 32.01 -1.92 10.86
N SER A 173 33.22 -2.50 10.90
CA SER A 173 34.35 -1.94 11.64
C SER A 173 34.77 -0.58 11.09
N HIS A 174 34.86 -0.43 9.77
CA HIS A 174 35.12 0.86 9.14
C HIS A 174 34.04 1.91 9.46
N LEU A 175 32.77 1.52 9.51
CA LEU A 175 31.68 2.43 9.89
C LEU A 175 31.83 2.89 11.34
N ILE A 176 32.19 1.99 12.25
CA ILE A 176 32.46 2.32 13.66
C ILE A 176 33.63 3.31 13.77
N ASP A 177 34.70 3.10 13.03
CA ASP A 177 35.88 3.98 13.08
C ASP A 177 35.59 5.37 12.46
N LEU A 178 34.78 5.42 11.41
CA LEU A 178 34.28 6.67 10.85
C LEU A 178 33.43 7.44 11.88
N TRP A 179 32.59 6.73 12.65
CA TRP A 179 31.83 7.36 13.74
C TRP A 179 32.73 7.88 14.87
N LYS A 180 33.76 7.12 15.27
CA LYS A 180 34.76 7.62 16.25
C LYS A 180 35.42 8.91 15.75
N THR A 181 35.86 8.90 14.50
CA THR A 181 36.48 10.09 13.87
C THR A 181 35.52 11.27 13.84
N LYS A 182 34.24 11.06 13.51
CA LYS A 182 33.21 12.10 13.53
C LYS A 182 32.95 12.63 14.95
N MET A 183 32.93 11.75 15.95
CA MET A 183 32.78 12.16 17.35
C MET A 183 33.95 13.02 17.81
N ASP A 184 35.18 12.63 17.47
CA ASP A 184 36.38 13.39 17.80
C ASP A 184 36.40 14.76 17.12
N ALA A 185 36.06 14.80 15.83
CA ALA A 185 35.91 16.05 15.09
C ALA A 185 34.86 16.96 15.75
N SER A 186 33.68 16.42 16.10
CA SER A 186 32.61 17.19 16.76
C SER A 186 33.02 17.71 18.15
N ARG A 187 33.81 16.95 18.92
CA ARG A 187 34.36 17.40 20.20
C ARG A 187 35.33 18.56 20.03
N ARG A 188 36.20 18.52 19.02
CA ARG A 188 37.15 19.61 18.70
C ARG A 188 36.45 20.90 18.25
N THR A 189 35.30 20.81 17.57
CA THR A 189 34.53 22.00 17.18
C THR A 189 33.73 22.60 18.35
N ARG A 190 33.54 21.84 19.44
CA ARG A 190 32.77 22.26 20.62
C ARG A 190 33.62 22.85 21.73
N THR A 191 34.95 22.71 21.69
CA THR A 191 35.81 23.51 22.56
C THR A 191 35.66 24.96 22.14
N PRO A 192 35.17 25.87 22.99
CA PRO A 192 35.17 27.28 22.65
C PRO A 192 36.60 27.65 22.33
N VAL A 193 36.80 28.43 21.26
CA VAL A 193 38.05 29.15 21.00
C VAL A 193 38.19 30.14 22.16
N CYS A 194 38.63 29.64 23.32
CA CYS A 194 38.87 30.43 24.50
C CYS A 194 40.28 30.97 24.36
N CYS A 195 40.33 32.26 24.02
CA CYS A 195 41.39 33.21 24.32
C CYS A 195 42.82 32.62 24.38
N THR A 196 43.52 32.68 23.25
CA THR A 196 44.97 32.94 23.29
C THR A 196 45.19 34.38 22.84
N ARG A 197 45.47 35.20 23.86
CA ARG A 197 45.98 36.56 23.82
C ARG A 197 47.40 36.59 23.24
#